data_AF-S7RPF4-F1
#
_entry.id   AF-S7RPF4-F1
#
_cell.length_a   1.000
_cell.length_b   1.000
_cell.length_c   1.000
_cell.angle_alpha   90.00
_cell.angle_beta   90.00
_cell.angle_gamma   90.00
#
_symmetry.space_group_name_H-M   'P 1'
#
loop_
_entity.id
_entity.type
_entity.pdbx_description
1 polymer ?
#
loop_
_entity_poly.entity_id
_entity_poly.type
_entity_poly.pdbx_seq_one_letter_code
_entity_poly.pdbx_strand_id
1 'polypeptide(L)'
;MLACYPARSPAGRHVLTATGPRLLLRSRLGRCYNSGNNVQNTPGGIPPPLKGIKVLDLTRVLAGPTSTMLLADLGADVVKVEEVSKGDDTRSWYPPSAPLPPDGGPPEAAHLPPESAYFLAVNRNKRSITVNFKQPKGLEVLHRLVKQSDVLVENFISGKLASMGLGWEQCHKLNPRLIYASITGYGQTGPYRTAAGYDVIVEAEAGLMHITGEPDGPPCKVGVAATDIATGLYAHGAIMAALLSRQQTGKGVWIDCNLFETQIAGLANIASNYLIAGKEAGRHGTSHPSIVPYQVFPCRDGFLMIGAGNDKQFKTLAEKILKKPELVNDPKFSTNVARVANRAKIVQCITDVLMEHDRDHWLKEFTGLGIPFGPINNIKQTFEHPQAVARGITVDVKHPRAGDIKLVAPAVSYNGKRMPVRRPPPWLSQHTTEANDATATIDMETFHQILDLDEDETHDFSRGMAWAYFGQASSTFKEMDEAFEKKDLAKLSSLGHFLKGSSAALGVTKVQASCEKIQHYGQLRDEESNKDLTEESALSKIKPLLSQVKVEYAAAEKWLRNWYRENSVDEEVDS
;
A
#
# COMPACT_ATOMS: atom_id res chain seq x y z
N MET A 1 -13.07 51.82 -33.68
CA MET A 1 -14.03 51.39 -34.72
C MET A 1 -15.12 50.59 -34.02
N LEU A 2 -16.29 51.21 -33.85
CA LEU A 2 -17.50 50.59 -33.34
C LEU A 2 -18.21 49.83 -34.48
N ALA A 3 -18.84 48.70 -34.16
CA ALA A 3 -19.98 48.19 -34.92
C ALA A 3 -21.17 47.95 -33.98
N CYS A 4 -22.20 48.73 -34.27
CA CYS A 4 -23.52 48.92 -33.67
C CYS A 4 -24.51 47.74 -33.92
N TYR A 5 -25.25 47.27 -32.89
CA TYR A 5 -26.73 47.37 -32.64
C TYR A 5 -27.63 46.30 -33.36
N PRO A 6 -28.92 46.04 -32.95
CA PRO A 6 -29.73 46.53 -31.81
C PRO A 6 -30.57 45.45 -31.03
N ALA A 7 -31.44 45.95 -30.13
CA ALA A 7 -32.22 45.27 -29.09
C ALA A 7 -33.77 45.24 -29.30
N ARG A 8 -34.48 44.52 -28.38
CA ARG A 8 -35.95 44.51 -28.00
C ARG A 8 -36.90 43.65 -28.87
N SER A 9 -38.00 43.00 -28.45
CA SER A 9 -38.73 42.58 -27.21
C SER A 9 -40.00 41.76 -27.72
N PRO A 10 -41.10 41.44 -26.97
CA PRO A 10 -41.40 40.12 -26.38
C PRO A 10 -42.77 39.47 -26.81
N ALA A 11 -43.08 38.33 -26.17
CA ALA A 11 -44.41 37.73 -25.90
C ALA A 11 -45.02 36.71 -26.90
N GLY A 12 -45.55 35.60 -26.33
CA GLY A 12 -46.43 34.66 -27.00
C GLY A 12 -46.51 33.28 -26.34
N ARG A 13 -47.34 33.13 -25.30
CA ARG A 13 -47.71 31.82 -24.71
C ARG A 13 -48.63 31.07 -25.69
N HIS A 14 -48.34 29.79 -25.96
CA HIS A 14 -49.36 28.84 -26.38
C HIS A 14 -49.39 27.63 -25.45
N VAL A 15 -50.55 27.45 -24.84
CA VAL A 15 -50.97 26.29 -24.05
C VAL A 15 -51.51 25.25 -25.02
N LEU A 16 -51.03 24.01 -24.93
CA LEU A 16 -51.73 22.84 -25.46
C LEU A 16 -51.82 21.79 -24.34
N THR A 17 -53.04 21.59 -23.89
CA THR A 17 -53.50 20.52 -23.00
C THR A 17 -53.61 19.22 -23.80
N ALA A 18 -53.06 18.12 -23.28
CA ALA A 18 -53.45 16.77 -23.64
C ALA A 18 -53.52 15.89 -22.39
N THR A 19 -54.70 15.31 -22.20
CA THR A 19 -55.18 14.46 -21.11
C THR A 19 -54.92 12.98 -21.39
N GLY A 20 -54.48 12.20 -20.39
CA GLY A 20 -54.58 10.71 -20.41
C GLY A 20 -53.41 9.98 -19.72
N PRO A 21 -53.63 8.81 -19.08
CA PRO A 21 -53.14 8.57 -17.71
C PRO A 21 -51.82 7.79 -17.63
N ARG A 22 -50.89 8.24 -16.78
CA ARG A 22 -49.77 7.40 -16.31
C ARG A 22 -50.15 6.73 -14.99
N LEU A 23 -50.23 5.40 -15.03
CA LEU A 23 -50.18 4.54 -13.84
C LEU A 23 -48.92 4.89 -13.04
N LEU A 24 -49.10 5.50 -11.86
CA LEU A 24 -48.07 5.61 -10.84
C LEU A 24 -48.24 4.42 -9.89
N LEU A 25 -47.41 3.39 -10.06
CA LEU A 25 -47.16 2.41 -9.00
C LEU A 25 -46.51 3.15 -7.83
N ARG A 26 -47.32 3.45 -6.80
CA ARG A 26 -46.85 3.86 -5.48
C ARG A 26 -46.23 2.64 -4.79
N SER A 27 -44.91 2.51 -4.81
CA SER A 27 -44.21 1.69 -3.82
C SER A 27 -44.09 2.48 -2.52
N ARG A 28 -44.66 1.92 -1.45
CA ARG A 28 -44.72 2.49 -0.11
C ARG A 28 -43.31 2.55 0.51
N LEU A 29 -42.70 3.72 0.55
CA LEU A 29 -41.68 4.03 1.56
C LEU A 29 -42.40 4.42 2.84
N GLY A 30 -42.55 3.47 3.76
CA GLY A 30 -43.10 3.71 5.09
C GLY A 30 -42.17 4.63 5.89
N ARG A 31 -42.57 5.90 6.06
CA ARG A 31 -42.03 6.77 7.11
C ARG A 31 -42.63 6.34 8.44
N CYS A 32 -41.88 5.60 9.25
CA CYS A 32 -42.16 5.51 10.68
C CYS A 32 -41.48 6.70 11.37
N TYR A 33 -42.24 7.77 11.59
CA TYR A 33 -41.88 8.75 12.62
C TYR A 33 -42.36 8.17 13.95
N ASN A 34 -41.44 7.62 14.74
CA ASN A 34 -41.71 7.24 16.12
C ASN A 34 -41.36 8.44 17.00
N SER A 35 -42.38 9.16 17.45
CA SER A 35 -42.27 10.22 18.44
C SER A 35 -42.25 9.59 19.84
N GLY A 36 -41.15 9.79 20.58
CA GLY A 36 -41.09 9.50 22.01
C GLY A 36 -39.84 8.73 22.42
N ASN A 37 -38.76 9.44 22.69
CA ASN A 37 -38.01 9.28 23.93
C ASN A 37 -36.92 10.35 24.02
N ASN A 38 -36.86 10.97 25.20
CA ASN A 38 -35.89 11.97 25.61
C ASN A 38 -34.53 11.28 25.76
N VAL A 39 -33.81 11.09 24.65
CA VAL A 39 -32.44 10.55 24.65
C VAL A 39 -31.50 11.74 24.75
N GLN A 40 -30.66 11.76 25.79
CA GLN A 40 -29.55 12.70 25.91
C GLN A 40 -28.80 12.76 24.57
N ASN A 41 -28.75 13.95 24.00
CA ASN A 41 -28.24 14.22 22.67
C ASN A 41 -26.70 14.13 22.67
N THR A 42 -26.15 12.94 22.89
CA THR A 42 -24.79 12.63 22.44
C THR A 42 -24.89 12.54 20.92
N PRO A 43 -24.13 13.35 20.15
CA PRO A 43 -24.14 13.25 18.71
C PRO A 43 -23.78 11.83 18.30
N GLY A 44 -24.76 11.05 17.88
CA GLY A 44 -24.52 9.73 17.33
C GLY A 44 -23.75 9.88 16.02
N GLY A 45 -22.61 9.19 15.91
CA GLY A 45 -21.97 8.96 14.61
C GLY A 45 -22.94 8.28 13.63
N ILE A 46 -22.55 8.15 12.36
CA ILE A 46 -23.37 7.42 11.38
C ILE A 46 -23.11 5.90 11.46
N PRO A 47 -24.09 5.03 11.11
CA PRO A 47 -23.82 3.61 10.93
C PRO A 47 -22.76 3.39 9.83
N PRO A 48 -21.99 2.29 9.85
CA PRO A 48 -20.96 2.02 8.83
C PRO A 48 -21.60 1.99 7.43
N PRO A 49 -21.31 2.98 6.56
CA PRO A 49 -22.07 3.17 5.32
C PRO A 49 -21.82 2.07 4.27
N LEU A 50 -20.72 1.34 4.37
CA LEU A 50 -20.40 0.23 3.47
C LEU A 50 -20.65 -1.15 4.10
N LYS A 51 -21.41 -1.22 5.20
CA LYS A 51 -21.81 -2.51 5.76
C LYS A 51 -22.56 -3.33 4.70
N GLY A 52 -22.08 -4.53 4.44
CA GLY A 52 -22.64 -5.46 3.45
C GLY A 52 -22.00 -5.36 2.06
N ILE A 53 -21.12 -4.38 1.81
CA ILE A 53 -20.31 -4.30 0.59
C ILE A 53 -19.11 -5.24 0.73
N LYS A 54 -18.92 -6.13 -0.25
CA LYS A 54 -17.80 -7.06 -0.33
C LYS A 54 -16.74 -6.57 -1.31
N VAL A 55 -15.50 -6.46 -0.87
CA VAL A 55 -14.35 -6.00 -1.68
C VAL A 55 -13.32 -7.11 -1.79
N LEU A 56 -12.99 -7.49 -3.02
CA LEU A 56 -11.85 -8.34 -3.34
C LEU A 56 -10.63 -7.44 -3.59
N ASP A 57 -9.68 -7.46 -2.67
CA ASP A 57 -8.46 -6.67 -2.72
C ASP A 57 -7.31 -7.53 -3.26
N LEU A 58 -6.98 -7.37 -4.54
CA LEU A 58 -5.82 -7.99 -5.19
C LEU A 58 -4.62 -7.03 -5.22
N THR A 59 -4.67 -5.94 -4.44
CA THR A 59 -3.67 -4.87 -4.51
C THR A 59 -2.45 -5.19 -3.65
N ARG A 60 -1.33 -4.54 -4.00
CA ARG A 60 -0.06 -4.59 -3.26
C ARG A 60 0.48 -3.19 -2.98
N VAL A 61 1.48 -3.07 -2.12
CA VAL A 61 2.22 -1.82 -1.89
C VAL A 61 1.40 -0.76 -1.16
N LEU A 62 1.02 0.36 -1.80
CA LEU A 62 0.49 1.51 -1.07
C LEU A 62 -0.80 2.10 -1.65
N ALA A 63 -0.85 2.50 -2.92
CA ALA A 63 -2.02 3.19 -3.49
C ALA A 63 -3.31 2.37 -3.39
N GLY A 64 -3.26 1.13 -3.87
CA GLY A 64 -4.38 0.18 -3.78
C GLY A 64 -4.76 -0.17 -2.34
N PRO A 65 -3.80 -0.60 -1.49
CA PRO A 65 -4.08 -0.91 -0.10
C PRO A 65 -4.66 0.26 0.69
N THR A 66 -4.25 1.50 0.40
CA THR A 66 -4.83 2.72 0.99
C THR A 66 -6.30 2.85 0.63
N SER A 67 -6.66 2.70 -0.65
CA SER A 67 -8.06 2.76 -1.10
C SER A 67 -8.92 1.70 -0.40
N THR A 68 -8.48 0.44 -0.42
CA THR A 68 -9.26 -0.67 0.16
C THR A 68 -9.32 -0.61 1.69
N MET A 69 -8.30 -0.09 2.36
CA MET A 69 -8.35 0.19 3.79
C MET A 69 -9.39 1.26 4.14
N LEU A 70 -9.49 2.33 3.34
CA LEU A 70 -10.51 3.37 3.55
C LEU A 70 -11.94 2.81 3.38
N LEU A 71 -12.15 1.93 2.39
CA LEU A 71 -13.41 1.20 2.24
C LEU A 71 -13.69 0.29 3.46
N ALA A 72 -12.67 -0.40 3.96
CA ALA A 72 -12.77 -1.22 5.16
C ALA A 72 -13.13 -0.35 6.39
N ASP A 73 -12.50 0.80 6.59
CA ASP A 73 -12.84 1.75 7.66
C ASP A 73 -14.32 2.15 7.61
N LEU A 74 -14.89 2.35 6.42
CA LEU A 74 -16.30 2.66 6.21
C LEU A 74 -17.27 1.48 6.36
N GLY A 75 -16.78 0.27 6.65
CA GLY A 75 -17.63 -0.87 6.98
C GLY A 75 -17.67 -2.00 5.94
N ALA A 76 -16.94 -1.87 4.84
CA ALA A 76 -16.85 -2.93 3.84
C ALA A 76 -16.14 -4.17 4.42
N ASP A 77 -16.53 -5.34 3.93
CA ASP A 77 -15.80 -6.59 4.14
C ASP A 77 -14.74 -6.70 3.04
N VAL A 78 -13.48 -6.51 3.42
CA VAL A 78 -12.35 -6.47 2.49
C VAL A 78 -11.51 -7.72 2.66
N VAL A 79 -11.48 -8.55 1.62
CA VAL A 79 -10.64 -9.75 1.55
C VAL A 79 -9.43 -9.45 0.68
N LYS A 80 -8.27 -9.32 1.32
CA LYS A 80 -6.98 -9.18 0.67
C LYS A 80 -6.48 -10.56 0.26
N VAL A 81 -6.27 -10.75 -1.04
CA VAL A 81 -5.63 -11.93 -1.59
C VAL A 81 -4.15 -11.64 -1.73
N GLU A 82 -3.35 -12.51 -1.14
CA GLU A 82 -1.91 -12.38 -1.09
C GLU A 82 -1.24 -13.60 -1.73
N GLU A 83 0.02 -13.43 -2.13
CA GLU A 83 0.85 -14.54 -2.59
C GLU A 83 1.18 -15.47 -1.41
N VAL A 84 1.26 -16.77 -1.65
CA VAL A 84 1.28 -17.83 -0.61
C VAL A 84 2.50 -17.76 0.29
N SER A 85 3.69 -17.50 -0.27
CA SER A 85 4.97 -17.59 0.44
C SER A 85 5.35 -16.30 1.18
N LYS A 86 5.26 -15.15 0.51
CA LYS A 86 5.71 -13.85 1.02
C LYS A 86 4.58 -12.86 1.27
N GLY A 87 3.43 -13.05 0.62
CA GLY A 87 2.30 -12.14 0.67
C GLY A 87 2.51 -10.82 -0.07
N ASP A 88 1.94 -9.73 0.46
CA ASP A 88 2.20 -8.37 -0.03
C ASP A 88 3.68 -7.98 0.14
N ASP A 89 4.28 -7.35 -0.88
CA ASP A 89 5.69 -6.93 -0.86
C ASP A 89 6.03 -6.04 0.35
N THR A 90 5.06 -5.27 0.88
CA THR A 90 5.25 -4.41 2.07
C THR A 90 5.44 -5.17 3.37
N ARG A 91 5.12 -6.47 3.43
CA ARG A 91 5.42 -7.32 4.59
C ARG A 91 6.93 -7.41 4.83
N SER A 92 7.72 -7.35 3.77
CA SER A 92 9.19 -7.44 3.80
C SER A 92 9.89 -6.08 3.84
N TRP A 93 9.16 -4.96 3.85
CA TRP A 93 9.74 -3.61 3.87
C TRP A 93 10.00 -3.16 5.31
N TYR A 94 11.13 -3.58 5.87
CA TYR A 94 11.61 -3.21 7.20
C TYR A 94 13.15 -3.24 7.24
N PRO A 95 13.83 -2.56 8.19
CA PRO A 95 13.32 -1.88 9.39
C PRO A 95 12.57 -0.55 9.13
N PRO A 96 11.65 -0.14 10.03
CA PRO A 96 11.26 -0.81 11.27
C PRO A 96 10.14 -1.85 11.09
N SER A 97 10.19 -2.91 11.89
CA SER A 97 9.08 -3.87 12.09
C SER A 97 8.45 -3.66 13.48
N ALA A 98 7.25 -4.21 13.66
CA ALA A 98 6.59 -4.24 14.94
C ALA A 98 7.29 -5.23 15.90
N PRO A 99 7.26 -4.98 17.22
CA PRO A 99 7.81 -5.92 18.20
C PRO A 99 7.04 -7.24 18.18
N LEU A 100 7.71 -8.34 18.52
CA LEU A 100 7.04 -9.60 18.78
C LEU A 100 6.46 -9.63 20.20
N PRO A 101 5.34 -10.35 20.44
CA PRO A 101 4.75 -10.48 21.75
C PRO A 101 5.67 -11.30 22.66
N PRO A 102 5.75 -11.02 23.97
CA PRO A 102 6.58 -11.78 24.90
C PRO A 102 6.25 -13.28 24.97
N ASP A 103 5.00 -13.64 24.69
CA ASP A 103 4.44 -15.00 24.71
C ASP A 103 4.50 -15.72 23.34
N GLY A 104 5.13 -15.13 22.33
CA GLY A 104 5.43 -15.80 21.06
C GLY A 104 4.35 -15.73 19.97
N GLY A 105 3.23 -15.03 20.21
CA GLY A 105 2.14 -14.90 19.24
C GLY A 105 1.42 -16.23 18.94
N PRO A 106 0.52 -16.27 17.94
CA PRO A 106 -0.21 -17.48 17.57
C PRO A 106 0.72 -18.56 16.99
N PRO A 107 0.67 -19.83 17.44
CA PRO A 107 1.53 -20.91 16.98
C PRO A 107 1.52 -21.11 15.45
N GLU A 108 0.34 -20.97 14.82
CA GLU A 108 0.16 -21.09 13.38
C GLU A 108 0.94 -20.04 12.57
N ALA A 109 1.36 -18.95 13.21
CA ALA A 109 2.09 -17.85 12.59
C ALA A 109 3.52 -17.71 13.13
N ALA A 110 4.01 -18.69 13.89
CA ALA A 110 5.35 -18.68 14.48
C ALA A 110 6.48 -18.71 13.43
N HIS A 111 6.21 -19.27 12.25
CA HIS A 111 7.15 -19.35 11.12
C HIS A 111 7.32 -18.03 10.36
N LEU A 112 6.43 -17.05 10.56
CA LEU A 112 6.45 -15.78 9.84
C LEU A 112 7.41 -14.78 10.52
N PRO A 113 8.04 -13.86 9.75
CA PRO A 113 8.84 -12.78 10.33
C PRO A 113 7.97 -11.79 11.13
N PRO A 114 8.59 -10.88 11.93
CA PRO A 114 7.87 -9.75 12.53
C PRO A 114 7.15 -8.90 11.48
N GLU A 115 5.97 -8.39 11.81
CA GLU A 115 5.16 -7.60 10.87
C GLU A 115 5.85 -6.26 10.54
N SER A 116 5.99 -5.92 9.25
CA SER A 116 6.47 -4.59 8.85
C SER A 116 5.53 -3.48 9.34
N ALA A 117 6.10 -2.41 9.90
CA ALA A 117 5.32 -1.21 10.23
C ALA A 117 4.62 -0.61 8.99
N TYR A 118 5.19 -0.80 7.80
CA TYR A 118 4.62 -0.37 6.53
C TYR A 118 3.33 -1.13 6.22
N PHE A 119 3.38 -2.47 6.26
CA PHE A 119 2.21 -3.31 6.01
C PHE A 119 1.08 -2.99 7.00
N LEU A 120 1.41 -2.83 8.28
CA LEU A 120 0.44 -2.52 9.33
C LEU A 120 -0.25 -1.15 9.13
N ALA A 121 0.44 -0.18 8.51
CA ALA A 121 -0.08 1.17 8.32
C ALA A 121 -1.29 1.23 7.36
N VAL A 122 -1.38 0.30 6.39
CA VAL A 122 -2.36 0.36 5.29
C VAL A 122 -3.25 -0.87 5.11
N ASN A 123 -3.30 -1.75 6.12
CA ASN A 123 -4.08 -3.00 6.03
C ASN A 123 -5.01 -3.29 7.23
N ARG A 124 -5.26 -2.32 8.11
CA ARG A 124 -6.27 -2.47 9.19
C ARG A 124 -7.66 -2.78 8.63
N ASN A 125 -8.52 -3.41 9.43
CA ASN A 125 -9.88 -3.80 9.07
C ASN A 125 -10.04 -4.84 7.94
N LYS A 126 -8.95 -5.33 7.34
CA LYS A 126 -8.98 -6.33 6.26
C LYS A 126 -8.93 -7.76 6.80
N ARG A 127 -9.35 -8.71 5.96
CA ARG A 127 -9.04 -10.14 6.07
C ARG A 127 -7.92 -10.48 5.09
N SER A 128 -7.04 -11.41 5.46
CA SER A 128 -5.96 -11.91 4.60
C SER A 128 -6.22 -13.37 4.25
N ILE A 129 -6.18 -13.66 2.95
CA ILE A 129 -6.13 -15.02 2.42
C ILE A 129 -4.96 -15.13 1.46
N THR A 130 -4.45 -16.33 1.27
CA THR A 130 -3.43 -16.62 0.28
C THR A 130 -3.98 -17.52 -0.81
N VAL A 131 -3.71 -17.16 -2.07
CA VAL A 131 -4.17 -17.93 -3.24
C VAL A 131 -3.11 -17.85 -4.34
N ASN A 132 -2.59 -19.00 -4.76
CA ASN A 132 -1.81 -19.07 -5.99
C ASN A 132 -2.73 -19.12 -7.22
N PHE A 133 -3.14 -17.97 -7.73
CA PHE A 133 -4.02 -17.88 -8.90
C PHE A 133 -3.27 -17.97 -10.25
N LYS A 134 -1.99 -18.41 -10.25
CA LYS A 134 -1.36 -18.95 -11.46
C LYS A 134 -1.83 -20.37 -11.75
N GLN A 135 -2.21 -21.11 -10.70
CA GLN A 135 -2.78 -22.44 -10.83
C GLN A 135 -4.27 -22.38 -11.20
N PRO A 136 -4.78 -23.29 -12.04
CA PRO A 136 -6.19 -23.32 -12.43
C PRO A 136 -7.16 -23.31 -11.23
N LYS A 137 -6.85 -24.07 -10.18
CA LYS A 137 -7.67 -24.12 -8.95
C LYS A 137 -7.68 -22.80 -8.19
N GLY A 138 -6.54 -22.12 -8.09
CA GLY A 138 -6.49 -20.78 -7.50
C GLY A 138 -7.26 -19.75 -8.32
N LEU A 139 -7.24 -19.87 -9.65
CA LEU A 139 -8.04 -19.02 -10.53
C LEU A 139 -9.55 -19.25 -10.33
N GLU A 140 -9.99 -20.50 -10.19
CA GLU A 140 -11.39 -20.85 -9.89
C GLU A 140 -11.86 -20.23 -8.56
N VAL A 141 -10.99 -20.19 -7.54
CA VAL A 141 -11.27 -19.51 -6.27
C VAL A 141 -11.54 -18.03 -6.51
N LEU A 142 -10.67 -17.35 -7.26
CA LEU A 142 -10.88 -15.94 -7.56
C LEU A 142 -12.14 -15.70 -8.39
N HIS A 143 -12.47 -16.56 -9.35
CA HIS A 143 -13.74 -16.45 -10.08
C HIS A 143 -14.96 -16.61 -9.17
N ARG A 144 -14.92 -17.50 -8.17
CA ARG A 144 -15.97 -17.61 -7.14
C ARG A 144 -16.08 -16.34 -6.31
N LEU A 145 -14.95 -15.79 -5.86
CA LEU A 145 -14.93 -14.54 -5.10
C LEU A 145 -15.47 -13.36 -5.93
N VAL A 146 -15.05 -13.23 -7.20
CA VAL A 146 -15.56 -12.22 -8.14
C VAL A 146 -17.08 -12.25 -8.27
N LYS A 147 -17.69 -13.43 -8.36
CA LYS A 147 -19.16 -13.59 -8.43
C LYS A 147 -19.88 -13.08 -7.18
N GLN A 148 -19.21 -13.08 -6.03
CA GLN A 148 -19.78 -12.68 -4.75
C GLN A 148 -19.41 -11.25 -4.34
N SER A 149 -18.41 -10.64 -4.99
CA SER A 149 -17.91 -9.31 -4.65
C SER A 149 -18.73 -8.19 -5.28
N ASP A 150 -18.79 -7.07 -4.59
CA ASP A 150 -19.31 -5.82 -5.12
C ASP A 150 -18.24 -5.02 -5.85
N VAL A 151 -17.02 -5.08 -5.33
CA VAL A 151 -15.86 -4.35 -5.83
C VAL A 151 -14.67 -5.31 -5.93
N LEU A 152 -13.92 -5.21 -7.02
CA LEU A 152 -12.57 -5.77 -7.14
C LEU A 152 -11.60 -4.61 -7.33
N VAL A 153 -10.52 -4.58 -6.55
CA VAL A 153 -9.44 -3.59 -6.71
C VAL A 153 -8.13 -4.32 -6.98
N GLU A 154 -7.39 -3.86 -7.98
CA GLU A 154 -6.11 -4.45 -8.39
C GLU A 154 -5.14 -3.37 -8.87
N ASN A 155 -3.84 -3.65 -8.76
CA ASN A 155 -2.78 -2.75 -9.22
C ASN A 155 -1.64 -3.46 -9.94
N PHE A 156 -1.98 -4.44 -10.78
CA PHE A 156 -1.00 -5.09 -11.65
C PHE A 156 -0.70 -4.20 -12.85
N ILE A 157 0.45 -4.44 -13.51
CA ILE A 157 0.77 -3.79 -14.79
C ILE A 157 -0.38 -4.08 -15.77
N SER A 158 -0.78 -3.06 -16.53
CA SER A 158 -1.92 -3.10 -17.44
C SER A 158 -1.86 -4.33 -18.35
N GLY A 159 -2.97 -5.08 -18.41
CA GLY A 159 -3.09 -6.31 -19.18
C GLY A 159 -2.62 -7.59 -18.48
N LYS A 160 -1.86 -7.52 -17.38
CA LYS A 160 -1.34 -8.72 -16.70
C LYS A 160 -2.45 -9.62 -16.14
N LEU A 161 -3.44 -9.07 -15.45
CA LEU A 161 -4.57 -9.88 -14.99
C LEU A 161 -5.47 -10.34 -16.13
N ALA A 162 -5.59 -9.55 -17.21
CA ALA A 162 -6.32 -9.96 -18.40
C ALA A 162 -5.72 -11.22 -19.05
N SER A 163 -4.38 -11.31 -19.12
CA SER A 163 -3.71 -12.53 -19.63
C SER A 163 -3.89 -13.75 -18.73
N MET A 164 -4.31 -13.54 -17.47
CA MET A 164 -4.58 -14.60 -16.49
C MET A 164 -6.09 -14.90 -16.36
N GLY A 165 -6.94 -14.31 -17.20
CA GLY A 165 -8.40 -14.52 -17.15
C GLY A 165 -9.10 -13.77 -16.00
N LEU A 166 -8.47 -12.73 -15.46
CA LEU A 166 -8.97 -11.90 -14.35
C LEU A 166 -9.14 -10.42 -14.75
N GLY A 167 -9.04 -10.09 -16.03
CA GLY A 167 -9.29 -8.73 -16.52
C GLY A 167 -10.75 -8.31 -16.41
N TRP A 168 -11.01 -7.03 -16.68
CA TRP A 168 -12.36 -6.45 -16.65
C TRP A 168 -13.36 -7.27 -17.46
N GLU A 169 -13.06 -7.59 -18.72
CA GLU A 169 -13.98 -8.30 -19.62
C GLU A 169 -14.38 -9.68 -19.09
N GLN A 170 -13.44 -10.40 -18.47
CA GLN A 170 -13.71 -11.71 -17.88
C GLN A 170 -14.52 -11.57 -16.59
N CYS A 171 -14.10 -10.68 -15.68
CA CYS A 171 -14.77 -10.47 -14.41
C CYS A 171 -16.19 -9.89 -14.58
N HIS A 172 -16.40 -9.00 -15.56
CA HIS A 172 -17.69 -8.42 -15.87
C HIS A 172 -18.69 -9.45 -16.40
N LYS A 173 -18.23 -10.44 -17.19
CA LYS A 173 -19.07 -11.57 -17.61
C LYS A 173 -19.51 -12.43 -16.44
N LEU A 174 -18.64 -12.63 -15.46
CA LEU A 174 -18.96 -13.38 -14.23
C LEU A 174 -19.92 -12.61 -13.32
N ASN A 175 -19.78 -11.28 -13.27
CA ASN A 175 -20.57 -10.41 -12.42
C ASN A 175 -20.79 -9.03 -13.10
N PRO A 176 -21.92 -8.84 -13.81
CA PRO A 176 -22.23 -7.57 -14.49
C PRO A 176 -22.44 -6.37 -13.55
N ARG A 177 -22.57 -6.62 -12.24
CA ARG A 177 -22.71 -5.61 -11.19
C ARG A 177 -21.37 -5.21 -10.57
N LEU A 178 -20.27 -5.88 -10.92
CA LEU A 178 -18.96 -5.65 -10.34
C LEU A 178 -18.43 -4.25 -10.67
N ILE A 179 -17.99 -3.53 -9.65
CA ILE A 179 -17.12 -2.36 -9.83
C ILE A 179 -15.69 -2.88 -9.84
N TYR A 180 -15.01 -2.76 -10.96
CA TYR A 180 -13.62 -3.19 -11.10
C TYR A 180 -12.74 -1.95 -11.14
N ALA A 181 -11.80 -1.83 -10.22
CA ALA A 181 -10.89 -0.71 -10.13
C ALA A 181 -9.45 -1.15 -10.39
N SER A 182 -8.89 -0.66 -11.50
CA SER A 182 -7.48 -0.77 -11.82
C SER A 182 -6.75 0.46 -11.32
N ILE A 183 -5.64 0.25 -10.60
CA ILE A 183 -4.75 1.31 -10.14
C ILE A 183 -3.36 1.07 -10.73
N THR A 184 -2.93 1.84 -11.72
CA THR A 184 -1.64 1.62 -12.41
C THR A 184 -0.74 2.85 -12.41
N GLY A 185 0.48 2.73 -12.92
CA GLY A 185 1.39 3.86 -13.06
C GLY A 185 0.87 4.94 -14.01
N TYR A 186 0.48 4.52 -15.22
CA TYR A 186 0.20 5.42 -16.35
C TYR A 186 -1.16 5.16 -17.04
N GLY A 187 -2.03 4.35 -16.43
CA GLY A 187 -3.37 4.03 -16.97
C GLY A 187 -3.41 2.79 -17.86
N GLN A 188 -4.60 2.46 -18.37
CA GLN A 188 -4.84 1.29 -19.21
C GLN A 188 -4.55 1.53 -20.70
N THR A 189 -4.33 2.79 -21.08
CA THR A 189 -4.12 3.25 -22.46
C THR A 189 -2.89 4.15 -22.57
N GLY A 190 -2.52 4.53 -23.80
CA GLY A 190 -1.34 5.37 -24.04
C GLY A 190 -0.02 4.59 -24.14
N PRO A 191 1.07 5.28 -24.52
CA PRO A 191 2.36 4.65 -24.83
C PRO A 191 3.06 4.04 -23.60
N TYR A 192 2.80 4.56 -22.40
CA TYR A 192 3.40 4.10 -21.15
C TYR A 192 2.56 3.05 -20.40
N ARG A 193 1.44 2.57 -20.98
CA ARG A 193 0.50 1.69 -20.27
C ARG A 193 1.13 0.41 -19.68
N THR A 194 2.19 -0.12 -20.30
CA THR A 194 2.91 -1.31 -19.84
C THR A 194 4.15 -1.00 -19.00
N ALA A 195 4.46 0.28 -18.78
CA ALA A 195 5.57 0.68 -17.93
C ALA A 195 5.24 0.41 -16.45
N ALA A 196 6.25 -0.01 -15.69
CA ALA A 196 6.14 -0.07 -14.24
C ALA A 196 6.13 1.35 -13.67
N GLY A 197 5.16 1.67 -12.83
CA GLY A 197 5.07 2.98 -12.16
C GLY A 197 5.10 2.82 -10.66
N TYR A 198 6.17 3.33 -10.04
CA TYR A 198 6.23 3.60 -8.60
C TYR A 198 6.09 5.10 -8.36
N ASP A 199 5.59 5.46 -7.18
CA ASP A 199 5.38 6.85 -6.75
C ASP A 199 6.54 7.78 -7.11
N VAL A 200 7.79 7.44 -6.75
CA VAL A 200 8.96 8.29 -7.00
C VAL A 200 9.31 8.46 -8.48
N ILE A 201 9.02 7.45 -9.31
CA ILE A 201 9.26 7.51 -10.76
C ILE A 201 8.25 8.48 -11.38
N VAL A 202 6.99 8.36 -10.99
CA VAL A 202 5.94 9.28 -11.40
C VAL A 202 6.20 10.68 -10.86
N GLU A 203 6.73 10.84 -9.65
CA GLU A 203 7.18 12.12 -9.08
C GLU A 203 8.24 12.82 -9.94
N ALA A 204 9.18 12.05 -10.48
CA ALA A 204 10.18 12.58 -11.38
C ALA A 204 9.57 12.99 -12.74
N GLU A 205 8.67 12.17 -13.30
CA GLU A 205 8.12 12.38 -14.65
C GLU A 205 6.99 13.41 -14.70
N ALA A 206 6.10 13.43 -13.72
CA ALA A 206 4.92 14.31 -13.67
C ALA A 206 5.19 15.64 -12.94
N GLY A 207 6.46 15.99 -12.74
CA GLY A 207 6.91 17.34 -12.42
C GLY A 207 6.86 17.74 -10.94
N LEU A 208 6.33 16.91 -10.05
CA LEU A 208 6.31 17.21 -8.60
C LEU A 208 7.73 17.31 -8.02
N MET A 209 8.65 16.44 -8.44
CA MET A 209 10.04 16.48 -7.99
C MET A 209 10.78 17.72 -8.51
N HIS A 210 10.46 18.17 -9.73
CA HIS A 210 11.07 19.35 -10.33
C HIS A 210 10.80 20.63 -9.53
N ILE A 211 9.59 20.76 -8.97
CA ILE A 211 9.15 21.93 -8.19
C ILE A 211 9.44 21.81 -6.68
N THR A 212 9.98 20.68 -6.22
CA THR A 212 10.22 20.41 -4.80
C THR A 212 11.70 20.51 -4.46
N GLY A 213 12.02 21.27 -3.40
CA GLY A 213 13.39 21.51 -2.93
C GLY A 213 13.76 22.99 -2.92
N GLU A 214 15.00 23.29 -2.55
CA GLU A 214 15.55 24.65 -2.55
C GLU A 214 15.74 25.18 -3.99
N PRO A 215 15.62 26.51 -4.23
CA PRO A 215 15.70 27.10 -5.57
C PRO A 215 16.93 26.68 -6.37
N ASP A 216 18.10 26.73 -5.74
CA ASP A 216 19.39 26.40 -6.37
C ASP A 216 19.86 24.97 -6.03
N GLY A 217 19.02 24.18 -5.35
CA GLY A 217 19.31 22.80 -4.99
C GLY A 217 18.95 21.80 -6.10
N PRO A 218 19.44 20.55 -6.00
CA PRO A 218 18.97 19.46 -6.87
C PRO A 218 17.48 19.16 -6.62
N PRO A 219 16.75 18.58 -7.59
CA PRO A 219 15.38 18.10 -7.38
C PRO A 219 15.29 17.18 -6.17
N CYS A 220 14.23 17.32 -5.39
CA CYS A 220 14.01 16.57 -4.16
C CYS A 220 12.64 15.91 -4.18
N LYS A 221 12.57 14.66 -3.71
CA LYS A 221 11.29 13.98 -3.54
C LYS A 221 10.55 14.43 -2.28
N VAL A 222 9.24 14.26 -2.25
CA VAL A 222 8.44 14.41 -1.03
C VAL A 222 8.81 13.31 -0.01
N GLY A 223 8.77 13.67 1.28
CA GLY A 223 9.16 12.79 2.39
C GLY A 223 8.28 11.55 2.60
N VAL A 224 7.15 11.46 1.90
CA VAL A 224 6.23 10.32 1.89
C VAL A 224 5.78 10.10 0.44
N ALA A 225 5.33 8.88 0.12
CA ALA A 225 4.78 8.55 -1.20
C ALA A 225 3.43 9.23 -1.44
N ALA A 226 3.47 10.54 -1.71
CA ALA A 226 2.31 11.41 -1.76
C ALA A 226 1.40 11.11 -2.95
N THR A 227 1.97 10.65 -4.07
CA THR A 227 1.21 10.27 -5.27
C THR A 227 0.46 8.98 -5.02
N ASP A 228 1.07 8.00 -4.37
CA ASP A 228 0.38 6.76 -3.98
C ASP A 228 -0.80 7.04 -3.05
N ILE A 229 -0.62 7.85 -2.01
CA ILE A 229 -1.70 8.20 -1.08
C ILE A 229 -2.80 8.96 -1.80
N ALA A 230 -2.47 9.96 -2.62
CA ALA A 230 -3.44 10.71 -3.41
C ALA A 230 -4.22 9.79 -4.36
N THR A 231 -3.55 8.85 -5.02
CA THR A 231 -4.20 7.92 -5.96
C THR A 231 -5.12 6.96 -5.23
N GLY A 232 -4.74 6.49 -4.03
CA GLY A 232 -5.62 5.73 -3.15
C GLY A 232 -6.89 6.51 -2.78
N LEU A 233 -6.78 7.82 -2.52
CA LEU A 233 -7.93 8.70 -2.24
C LEU A 233 -8.82 8.91 -3.48
N TYR A 234 -8.23 9.12 -4.66
CA TYR A 234 -8.98 9.21 -5.92
C TYR A 234 -9.73 7.91 -6.23
N ALA A 235 -9.05 6.77 -6.12
CA ALA A 235 -9.66 5.45 -6.32
C ALA A 235 -10.79 5.19 -5.32
N HIS A 236 -10.60 5.50 -4.04
CA HIS A 236 -11.65 5.41 -3.03
C HIS A 236 -12.87 6.27 -3.41
N GLY A 237 -12.66 7.52 -3.82
CA GLY A 237 -13.73 8.42 -4.28
C GLY A 237 -14.47 7.89 -5.51
N ALA A 238 -13.73 7.37 -6.49
CA ALA A 238 -14.29 6.80 -7.72
C ALA A 238 -15.12 5.55 -7.43
N ILE A 239 -14.67 4.67 -6.52
CA ILE A 239 -15.42 3.47 -6.10
C ILE A 239 -16.71 3.88 -5.38
N MET A 240 -16.66 4.87 -4.49
CA MET A 240 -17.86 5.39 -3.83
C MET A 240 -18.86 5.96 -4.84
N ALA A 241 -18.40 6.71 -5.83
CA ALA A 241 -19.25 7.23 -6.91
C ALA A 241 -19.85 6.10 -7.76
N ALA A 242 -19.05 5.07 -8.09
CA ALA A 242 -19.50 3.90 -8.83
C ALA A 242 -20.56 3.10 -8.04
N LEU A 243 -20.40 2.96 -6.72
CA LEU A 243 -21.39 2.31 -5.85
C LEU A 243 -22.73 3.06 -5.88
N LEU A 244 -22.70 4.40 -5.83
CA LEU A 244 -23.89 5.25 -5.94
C LEU A 244 -24.53 5.17 -7.34
N SER A 245 -23.71 5.19 -8.40
CA SER A 245 -24.16 5.04 -9.79
C SER A 245 -24.85 3.70 -10.00
N ARG A 246 -24.28 2.60 -9.48
CA ARG A 246 -24.83 1.25 -9.57
C ARG A 246 -26.21 1.12 -8.91
N GLN A 247 -26.54 1.93 -7.90
CA GLN A 247 -27.89 1.95 -7.32
C GLN A 247 -28.94 2.50 -8.30
N GLN A 248 -28.52 3.37 -9.22
CA GLN A 248 -29.40 3.98 -10.23
C GLN A 248 -29.46 3.12 -11.48
N THR A 249 -28.32 2.56 -11.91
CA THR A 249 -28.19 1.86 -13.19
C THR A 249 -28.36 0.35 -13.07
N GLY A 250 -28.16 -0.20 -11.87
CA GLY A 250 -28.07 -1.64 -11.63
C GLY A 250 -26.81 -2.30 -12.19
N LYS A 251 -25.86 -1.54 -12.76
CA LYS A 251 -24.68 -2.05 -13.47
C LYS A 251 -23.37 -1.66 -12.80
N GLY A 252 -22.39 -2.54 -12.91
CA GLY A 252 -21.00 -2.28 -12.56
C GLY A 252 -20.30 -1.37 -13.58
N VAL A 253 -19.04 -1.02 -13.30
CA VAL A 253 -18.21 -0.18 -14.17
C VAL A 253 -16.73 -0.50 -13.96
N TRP A 254 -15.93 -0.30 -15.00
CA TRP A 254 -14.47 -0.30 -14.91
C TRP A 254 -13.97 1.10 -14.57
N ILE A 255 -13.19 1.21 -13.50
CA ILE A 255 -12.47 2.41 -13.08
C ILE A 255 -11.01 2.23 -13.48
N ASP A 256 -10.53 3.11 -14.36
CA ASP A 256 -9.11 3.29 -14.66
C ASP A 256 -8.60 4.49 -13.84
N CYS A 257 -7.78 4.22 -12.83
CA CYS A 257 -7.17 5.24 -11.98
C CYS A 257 -5.65 5.04 -12.04
N ASN A 258 -4.88 6.11 -12.14
CA ASN A 258 -3.43 5.99 -12.28
C ASN A 258 -2.65 7.08 -11.54
N LEU A 259 -1.40 6.75 -11.21
CA LEU A 259 -0.51 7.63 -10.47
C LEU A 259 -0.18 8.90 -11.27
N PHE A 260 0.09 8.77 -12.57
CA PHE A 260 0.54 9.87 -13.42
C PHE A 260 -0.48 11.01 -13.52
N GLU A 261 -1.71 10.71 -13.92
CA GLU A 261 -2.79 11.69 -13.99
C GLU A 261 -3.16 12.22 -12.61
N THR A 262 -3.10 11.38 -11.58
CA THR A 262 -3.34 11.82 -10.19
C THR A 262 -2.32 12.88 -9.76
N GLN A 263 -1.03 12.68 -10.06
CA GLN A 263 -0.01 13.66 -9.72
C GLN A 263 -0.17 14.97 -10.48
N ILE A 264 -0.43 14.89 -11.79
CA ILE A 264 -0.65 16.08 -12.63
C ILE A 264 -1.85 16.88 -12.11
N ALA A 265 -2.96 16.21 -11.78
CA ALA A 265 -4.11 16.85 -11.18
C ALA A 265 -3.76 17.49 -9.81
N GLY A 266 -2.87 16.85 -9.05
CA GLY A 266 -2.34 17.33 -7.77
C GLY A 266 -1.48 18.59 -7.86
N LEU A 267 -0.92 18.95 -9.03
CA LEU A 267 -0.14 20.18 -9.22
C LEU A 267 -1.01 21.45 -9.10
N ALA A 268 -2.33 21.32 -9.25
CA ALA A 268 -3.32 22.37 -9.00
C ALA A 268 -2.97 23.74 -9.65
N ASN A 269 -2.66 24.75 -8.83
CA ASN A 269 -2.37 26.10 -9.30
C ASN A 269 -1.04 26.18 -10.06
N ILE A 270 -0.08 25.28 -9.81
CA ILE A 270 1.19 25.25 -10.54
C ILE A 270 0.96 24.82 -11.98
N ALA A 271 0.17 23.76 -12.20
CA ALA A 271 -0.25 23.38 -13.54
C ALA A 271 -1.02 24.52 -14.22
N SER A 272 -1.92 25.21 -13.50
CA SER A 272 -2.67 26.35 -14.05
C SER A 272 -1.77 27.53 -14.45
N ASN A 273 -0.71 27.82 -13.68
CA ASN A 273 0.25 28.87 -14.03
C ASN A 273 0.92 28.60 -15.39
N TYR A 274 1.27 27.34 -15.65
CA TYR A 274 1.84 26.95 -16.94
C TYR A 274 0.77 26.94 -18.05
N LEU A 275 -0.35 26.23 -17.84
CA LEU A 275 -1.38 26.05 -18.87
C LEU A 275 -2.08 27.35 -19.27
N ILE A 276 -2.28 28.29 -18.33
CA ILE A 276 -3.00 29.55 -18.58
C ILE A 276 -2.04 30.68 -18.92
N ALA A 277 -0.92 30.80 -18.19
CA ALA A 277 -0.03 31.96 -18.29
C ALA A 277 1.32 31.64 -18.99
N GLY A 278 1.56 30.40 -19.41
CA GLY A 278 2.81 29.98 -20.05
C GLY A 278 4.03 30.11 -19.12
N LYS A 279 3.82 30.21 -17.81
CA LYS A 279 4.88 30.48 -16.84
C LYS A 279 5.39 29.17 -16.24
N GLU A 280 6.64 28.86 -16.55
CA GLU A 280 7.34 27.71 -16.00
C GLU A 280 7.47 27.81 -14.47
N ALA A 281 7.35 26.67 -13.80
CA ALA A 281 7.50 26.53 -12.37
C ALA A 281 8.95 26.27 -11.98
N GLY A 282 9.30 26.66 -10.76
CA GLY A 282 10.61 26.43 -10.19
C GLY A 282 10.52 26.04 -8.72
N ARG A 283 11.65 25.60 -8.17
CA ARG A 283 11.80 25.30 -6.75
C ARG A 283 11.81 26.58 -5.94
N HIS A 284 11.12 26.56 -4.80
CA HIS A 284 10.99 27.72 -3.91
C HIS A 284 11.35 27.41 -2.45
N GLY A 285 11.91 26.24 -2.17
CA GLY A 285 12.07 25.74 -0.81
C GLY A 285 10.71 25.70 -0.12
N THR A 286 10.61 26.35 1.03
CA THR A 286 9.35 26.49 1.78
C THR A 286 8.52 27.71 1.39
N SER A 287 8.98 28.51 0.44
CA SER A 287 8.35 29.78 0.09
C SER A 287 7.19 29.63 -0.88
N HIS A 288 6.14 30.44 -0.70
CA HIS A 288 5.10 30.58 -1.71
C HIS A 288 5.61 31.47 -2.88
N PRO A 289 5.36 31.11 -4.16
CA PRO A 289 5.85 31.88 -5.31
C PRO A 289 5.23 33.28 -5.41
N SER A 290 3.94 33.42 -5.06
CA SER A 290 3.15 34.63 -5.31
C SER A 290 2.76 35.42 -4.05
N ILE A 291 3.17 34.98 -2.86
CA ILE A 291 2.71 35.56 -1.58
C ILE A 291 3.90 35.72 -0.66
N VAL A 292 4.09 36.91 -0.09
CA VAL A 292 5.19 37.23 0.83
C VAL A 292 4.66 38.07 2.00
N PRO A 293 5.03 37.78 3.26
CA PRO A 293 5.77 36.61 3.71
C PRO A 293 4.85 35.39 3.82
N TYR A 294 5.24 34.30 3.15
CA TYR A 294 4.60 32.99 3.26
C TYR A 294 5.68 31.93 3.06
N GLN A 295 6.41 31.62 4.13
CA GLN A 295 7.57 30.71 4.11
C GLN A 295 8.00 30.31 5.52
N VAL A 296 8.97 29.39 5.60
CA VAL A 296 9.67 29.09 6.84
C VAL A 296 10.76 30.15 7.10
N PHE A 297 10.83 30.58 8.35
CA PHE A 297 11.85 31.48 8.88
C PHE A 297 12.61 30.78 10.01
N PRO A 298 13.94 30.96 10.10
CA PRO A 298 14.69 30.50 11.25
C PRO A 298 14.41 31.38 12.48
N CYS A 299 14.53 30.76 13.65
CA CYS A 299 14.58 31.39 14.95
C CYS A 299 15.90 30.96 15.64
N ARG A 300 16.16 31.46 16.85
CA ARG A 300 17.42 31.17 17.56
C ARG A 300 17.70 29.67 17.73
N ASP A 301 16.68 28.85 17.94
CA ASP A 301 16.78 27.41 18.25
C ASP A 301 15.96 26.51 17.32
N GLY A 302 15.40 27.03 16.22
CA GLY A 302 14.50 26.26 15.36
C GLY A 302 13.89 27.04 14.20
N PHE A 303 12.68 26.65 13.79
CA PHE A 303 12.02 27.19 12.60
C PHE A 303 10.52 27.43 12.83
N LEU A 304 9.99 28.47 12.18
CA LEU A 304 8.57 28.80 12.14
C LEU A 304 8.10 29.00 10.70
N MET A 305 7.03 28.31 10.33
CA MET A 305 6.25 28.66 9.16
C MET A 305 5.38 29.86 9.50
N ILE A 306 5.44 30.92 8.69
CA ILE A 306 4.58 32.10 8.82
C ILE A 306 3.90 32.34 7.47
N GLY A 307 2.58 32.52 7.49
CA GLY A 307 1.77 32.81 6.32
C GLY A 307 0.95 34.09 6.51
N ALA A 308 1.53 35.26 6.25
CA ALA A 308 0.79 36.52 6.18
C ALA A 308 0.27 36.74 4.74
N GLY A 309 -0.81 36.05 4.41
CA GLY A 309 -1.34 35.94 3.05
C GLY A 309 -2.01 37.18 2.48
N ASN A 310 -2.18 38.25 3.27
CA ASN A 310 -2.77 39.50 2.82
C ASN A 310 -2.19 40.72 3.56
N ASP A 311 -2.46 41.92 3.05
CA ASP A 311 -1.89 43.17 3.57
C ASP A 311 -2.33 43.48 5.00
N LYS A 312 -3.53 43.06 5.42
CA LYS A 312 -3.98 43.17 6.82
C LYS A 312 -3.14 42.32 7.76
N GLN A 313 -2.85 41.08 7.38
CA GLN A 313 -1.98 40.19 8.17
C GLN A 313 -0.55 40.69 8.19
N PHE A 314 -0.04 41.20 7.06
CA PHE A 314 1.29 41.82 7.02
C PHE A 314 1.38 43.05 7.95
N LYS A 315 0.34 43.90 7.96
CA LYS A 315 0.26 45.02 8.90
C LYS A 315 0.36 44.56 10.36
N THR A 316 -0.42 43.54 10.74
CA THR A 316 -0.34 42.97 12.10
C THR A 316 1.06 42.43 12.39
N LEU A 317 1.69 41.73 11.44
CA LEU A 317 3.06 41.21 11.59
C LEU A 317 4.06 42.34 11.83
N ALA A 318 4.03 43.37 10.98
CA ALA A 318 4.94 44.52 11.06
C ALA A 318 4.79 45.29 12.38
N GLU A 319 3.56 45.58 12.80
CA GLU A 319 3.29 46.35 14.01
C GLU A 319 3.51 45.55 15.30
N LYS A 320 3.08 44.28 15.33
CA LYS A 320 3.00 43.50 16.58
C LYS A 320 4.18 42.59 16.81
N ILE A 321 4.76 42.01 15.76
CA ILE A 321 5.89 41.09 15.88
C ILE A 321 7.19 41.82 15.58
N LEU A 322 7.30 42.43 14.40
CA LEU A 322 8.54 43.09 13.97
C LEU A 322 8.81 44.41 14.70
N LYS A 323 7.80 44.98 15.34
CA LYS A 323 7.81 46.31 15.97
C LYS A 323 8.31 47.41 15.02
N LYS A 324 7.97 47.28 13.73
CA LYS A 324 8.36 48.16 12.62
C LYS A 324 7.12 48.65 11.86
N PRO A 325 6.25 49.48 12.48
CA PRO A 325 5.01 49.96 11.87
C PRO A 325 5.22 50.74 10.56
N GLU A 326 6.40 51.33 10.36
CA GLU A 326 6.77 52.05 9.15
C GLU A 326 6.76 51.17 7.88
N LEU A 327 6.99 49.85 8.01
CA LEU A 327 6.97 48.92 6.87
C LEU A 327 5.60 48.82 6.21
N VAL A 328 4.52 49.15 6.92
CA VAL A 328 3.14 49.09 6.42
C VAL A 328 2.90 50.11 5.31
N ASN A 329 3.55 51.28 5.41
CA ASN A 329 3.39 52.38 4.45
C ASN A 329 4.59 52.51 3.50
N ASP A 330 5.65 51.71 3.68
CA ASP A 330 6.80 51.69 2.76
C ASP A 330 6.32 51.23 1.37
N PRO A 331 6.53 52.02 0.30
CA PRO A 331 6.18 51.64 -1.07
C PRO A 331 6.76 50.29 -1.52
N LYS A 332 7.84 49.82 -0.89
CA LYS A 332 8.45 48.50 -1.17
C LYS A 332 7.69 47.34 -0.56
N PHE A 333 6.84 47.56 0.47
CA PHE A 333 6.21 46.48 1.24
C PHE A 333 4.71 46.64 1.50
N SER A 334 4.13 47.80 1.17
CA SER A 334 2.74 48.14 1.48
C SER A 334 1.69 47.24 0.84
N THR A 335 2.03 46.58 -0.28
CA THR A 335 1.16 45.61 -0.98
C THR A 335 1.87 44.27 -1.16
N ASN A 336 1.13 43.18 -1.31
CA ASN A 336 1.71 41.86 -1.59
C ASN A 336 2.60 41.88 -2.85
N VAL A 337 2.17 42.56 -3.92
CA VAL A 337 2.97 42.67 -5.15
C VAL A 337 4.31 43.35 -4.88
N ALA A 338 4.31 44.44 -4.10
CA ALA A 338 5.53 45.13 -3.71
C ALA A 338 6.44 44.21 -2.85
N ARG A 339 5.86 43.45 -1.91
CA ARG A 339 6.61 42.47 -1.09
C ARG A 339 7.20 41.33 -1.90
N VAL A 340 6.48 40.84 -2.91
CA VAL A 340 7.01 39.84 -3.86
C VAL A 340 8.20 40.40 -4.64
N ALA A 341 8.10 41.63 -5.15
CA ALA A 341 9.20 42.29 -5.88
C ALA A 341 10.41 42.59 -4.99
N ASN A 342 10.21 42.77 -3.68
CA ASN A 342 11.25 43.06 -2.70
C ASN A 342 11.49 41.90 -1.70
N ARG A 343 11.21 40.65 -2.12
CA ARG A 343 11.20 39.45 -1.26
C ARG A 343 12.43 39.35 -0.37
N ALA A 344 13.63 39.38 -0.96
CA ALA A 344 14.87 39.19 -0.22
C ALA A 344 15.01 40.17 0.96
N LYS A 345 14.61 41.44 0.76
CA LYS A 345 14.71 42.48 1.79
C LYS A 345 13.72 42.27 2.92
N ILE A 346 12.45 42.00 2.60
CA ILE A 346 11.43 41.82 3.65
C ILE A 346 11.64 40.51 4.41
N VAL A 347 12.09 39.45 3.72
CA VAL A 347 12.44 38.17 4.35
C VAL A 347 13.59 38.36 5.34
N GLN A 348 14.67 39.05 4.94
CA GLN A 348 15.78 39.34 5.85
C GLN A 348 15.30 40.14 7.06
N CYS A 349 14.47 41.17 6.85
CA CYS A 349 13.94 41.99 7.94
C CYS A 349 13.14 41.18 8.98
N ILE A 350 12.36 40.19 8.52
CA ILE A 350 11.61 39.28 9.38
C ILE A 350 12.56 38.32 10.09
N THR A 351 13.50 37.73 9.36
CA THR A 351 14.51 36.81 9.90
C THR A 351 15.32 37.46 11.01
N ASP A 352 15.81 38.69 10.81
CA ASP A 352 16.63 39.41 11.80
C ASP A 352 15.91 39.49 13.16
N VAL A 353 14.62 39.83 13.15
CA VAL A 353 13.81 39.89 14.37
C VAL A 353 13.59 38.50 14.95
N LEU A 354 13.20 37.52 14.13
CA LEU A 354 12.89 36.17 14.63
C LEU A 354 14.11 35.43 15.21
N MET A 355 15.32 35.82 14.83
CA MET A 355 16.56 35.28 15.42
C MET A 355 16.85 35.78 16.84
N GLU A 356 16.16 36.81 17.33
CA GLU A 356 16.37 37.37 18.67
C GLU A 356 15.88 36.42 19.79
N HIS A 357 14.90 35.56 19.48
CA HIS A 357 14.27 34.67 20.45
C HIS A 357 14.07 33.25 19.92
N ASP A 358 13.84 32.33 20.85
CA ASP A 358 13.53 30.94 20.56
C ASP A 358 12.16 30.79 19.89
N ARG A 359 11.97 29.71 19.14
CA ARG A 359 10.73 29.33 18.49
C ARG A 359 9.54 29.41 19.43
N ASP A 360 9.66 28.87 20.64
CA ASP A 360 8.55 28.78 21.60
C ASP A 360 8.14 30.14 22.19
N HIS A 361 9.04 31.12 22.21
CA HIS A 361 8.68 32.51 22.52
C HIS A 361 7.77 33.07 21.43
N TRP A 362 8.17 32.93 20.17
CA TRP A 362 7.38 33.42 19.04
C TRP A 362 6.04 32.71 18.90
N LEU A 363 5.94 31.40 19.17
CA LEU A 363 4.65 30.70 19.20
C LEU A 363 3.66 31.39 20.16
N LYS A 364 4.13 31.87 21.31
CA LYS A 364 3.30 32.61 22.27
C LYS A 364 2.95 34.00 21.74
N GLU A 365 3.92 34.75 21.22
CA GLU A 365 3.69 36.11 20.71
C GLU A 365 2.73 36.15 19.50
N PHE A 366 2.76 35.13 18.65
CA PHE A 366 1.84 35.04 17.50
C PHE A 366 0.42 34.59 17.90
N THR A 367 0.24 33.95 19.06
CA THR A 367 -1.04 33.39 19.48
C THR A 367 -2.10 34.48 19.62
N GLY A 368 -3.25 34.29 18.96
CA GLY A 368 -4.37 35.23 19.01
C GLY A 368 -4.27 36.43 18.06
N LEU A 369 -3.16 36.59 17.31
CA LEU A 369 -2.99 37.72 16.39
C LEU A 369 -3.74 37.60 15.05
N GLY A 370 -4.30 36.43 14.74
CA GLY A 370 -4.99 36.18 13.47
C GLY A 370 -4.06 36.06 12.25
N ILE A 371 -2.76 35.88 12.50
CA ILE A 371 -1.76 35.52 11.48
C ILE A 371 -1.64 33.99 11.49
N PRO A 372 -1.70 33.28 10.36
CA PRO A 372 -1.35 31.86 10.26
C PRO A 372 0.14 31.61 10.54
N PHE A 373 0.44 30.71 11.47
CA PHE A 373 1.80 30.30 11.80
C PHE A 373 1.83 28.87 12.35
N GLY A 374 3.01 28.25 12.40
CA GLY A 374 3.22 26.98 13.08
C GLY A 374 4.69 26.56 13.15
N PRO A 375 5.07 25.69 14.11
CA PRO A 375 6.41 25.15 14.19
C PRO A 375 6.65 24.09 13.10
N ILE A 376 7.92 23.88 12.76
CA ILE A 376 8.34 22.70 12.00
C ILE A 376 8.59 21.57 12.99
N ASN A 377 7.64 20.63 13.06
CA ASN A 377 7.68 19.50 13.99
C ASN A 377 8.39 18.28 13.39
N ASN A 378 9.14 17.56 14.21
CA ASN A 378 9.50 16.17 13.90
C ASN A 378 8.30 15.23 14.13
N ILE A 379 8.47 13.93 13.80
CA ILE A 379 7.37 12.96 13.88
C ILE A 379 6.89 12.76 15.33
N LYS A 380 7.80 12.71 16.31
CA LYS A 380 7.43 12.61 17.73
C LYS A 380 6.55 13.80 18.16
N GLN A 381 7.01 15.02 17.88
CA GLN A 381 6.26 16.26 18.17
C GLN A 381 4.91 16.31 17.44
N THR A 382 4.82 15.74 16.24
CA THR A 382 3.54 15.65 15.48
C THR A 382 2.52 14.80 16.23
N PHE A 383 2.91 13.63 16.73
CA PHE A 383 2.00 12.74 17.47
C PHE A 383 1.74 13.20 18.91
N GLU A 384 2.68 13.93 19.51
CA GLU A 384 2.53 14.55 20.84
C GLU A 384 1.83 15.92 20.79
N HIS A 385 1.52 16.45 19.60
CA HIS A 385 0.90 17.76 19.45
C HIS A 385 -0.43 17.83 20.22
N PRO A 386 -0.71 18.90 21.00
CA PRO A 386 -1.92 18.97 21.82
C PRO A 386 -3.22 18.75 21.04
N GLN A 387 -3.31 19.30 19.83
CA GLN A 387 -4.46 19.06 18.94
C GLN A 387 -4.53 17.62 18.43
N ALA A 388 -3.39 16.96 18.17
CA ALA A 388 -3.35 15.57 17.72
C ALA A 388 -3.91 14.65 18.82
N VAL A 389 -3.43 14.83 20.04
CA VAL A 389 -3.91 14.14 21.24
C VAL A 389 -5.40 14.40 21.46
N ALA A 390 -5.84 15.66 21.47
CA ALA A 390 -7.24 16.04 21.67
C ALA A 390 -8.19 15.49 20.58
N ARG A 391 -7.67 15.26 19.36
CA ARG A 391 -8.42 14.71 18.22
C ARG A 391 -8.34 13.20 18.09
N GLY A 392 -7.67 12.52 19.03
CA GLY A 392 -7.52 11.06 19.06
C GLY A 392 -7.00 10.50 17.74
N ILE A 393 -5.93 11.11 17.18
CA ILE A 393 -5.38 10.70 15.88
C ILE A 393 -4.56 9.41 15.97
N THR A 394 -4.22 8.96 17.18
CA THR A 394 -3.65 7.64 17.45
C THR A 394 -4.74 6.72 17.99
N VAL A 395 -4.73 5.46 17.56
CA VAL A 395 -5.60 4.41 18.07
C VAL A 395 -4.77 3.24 18.54
N ASP A 396 -5.06 2.76 19.75
CA ASP A 396 -4.47 1.55 20.32
C ASP A 396 -5.14 0.31 19.73
N VAL A 397 -4.33 -0.62 19.27
CA VAL A 397 -4.78 -1.86 18.62
C VAL A 397 -4.04 -3.04 19.22
N LYS A 398 -4.80 -4.03 19.68
CA LYS A 398 -4.26 -5.33 20.11
C LYS A 398 -4.05 -6.20 18.89
N HIS A 399 -2.81 -6.35 18.45
CA HIS A 399 -2.44 -7.18 17.32
C HIS A 399 -1.93 -8.55 17.79
N PRO A 400 -2.51 -9.68 17.36
CA PRO A 400 -2.15 -10.98 17.92
C PRO A 400 -0.67 -11.37 17.75
N ARG A 401 -0.01 -10.92 16.67
CA ARG A 401 1.44 -11.12 16.45
C ARG A 401 2.34 -9.95 16.82
N ALA A 402 1.79 -8.78 17.16
CA ALA A 402 2.60 -7.57 17.37
C ALA A 402 2.37 -6.91 18.72
N GLY A 403 1.56 -7.54 19.59
CA GLY A 403 1.17 -7.00 20.88
C GLY A 403 0.32 -5.74 20.74
N ASP A 404 0.47 -4.86 21.73
CA ASP A 404 -0.20 -3.55 21.73
C ASP A 404 0.57 -2.57 20.82
N ILE A 405 -0.04 -2.25 19.68
CA ILE A 405 0.51 -1.29 18.70
C ILE A 405 -0.36 -0.04 18.62
N LYS A 406 0.23 1.05 18.12
CA LYS A 406 -0.50 2.29 17.79
C LYS A 406 -0.58 2.47 16.29
N LEU A 407 -1.77 2.77 15.78
CA LEU A 407 -2.00 3.13 14.38
C LEU A 407 -2.54 4.56 14.26
N VAL A 408 -2.45 5.14 13.07
CA VAL A 408 -3.14 6.39 12.74
C VAL A 408 -4.65 6.10 12.62
N ALA A 409 -5.47 6.84 13.35
CA ALA A 409 -6.92 6.70 13.33
C ALA A 409 -7.53 7.20 12.00
N PRO A 410 -8.70 6.70 11.58
CA PRO A 410 -9.39 7.19 10.39
C PRO A 410 -9.60 8.71 10.42
N ALA A 411 -9.18 9.43 9.38
CA ALA A 411 -9.01 10.89 9.41
C ALA A 411 -10.32 11.70 9.49
N VAL A 412 -11.46 11.12 9.08
CA VAL A 412 -12.77 11.82 9.01
C VAL A 412 -13.64 11.48 10.22
N SER A 413 -14.37 12.48 10.73
CA SER A 413 -15.39 12.32 11.78
C SER A 413 -16.78 12.61 11.20
N TYR A 414 -17.77 11.79 11.57
CA TYR A 414 -19.18 11.94 11.24
C TYR A 414 -19.93 12.25 12.54
N ASN A 415 -20.60 13.41 12.60
CA ASN A 415 -21.27 13.91 13.82
C ASN A 415 -20.36 13.83 15.07
N GLY A 416 -19.09 14.23 14.92
CA GLY A 416 -18.12 14.22 16.01
C GLY A 416 -17.47 12.86 16.32
N LYS A 417 -17.86 11.77 15.65
CA LYS A 417 -17.30 10.42 15.88
C LYS A 417 -16.58 9.86 14.64
N ARG A 418 -15.40 9.25 14.84
CA ARG A 418 -14.67 8.53 13.78
C ARG A 418 -15.23 7.12 13.60
N MET A 419 -15.03 6.55 12.41
CA MET A 419 -15.24 5.10 12.24
C MET A 419 -14.23 4.33 13.11
N PRO A 420 -14.64 3.23 13.75
CA PRO A 420 -13.74 2.46 14.60
C PRO A 420 -12.78 1.60 13.75
N VAL A 421 -11.57 1.38 14.27
CA VAL A 421 -10.73 0.25 13.85
C VAL A 421 -11.32 -1.01 14.48
N ARG A 422 -12.02 -1.81 13.67
CA ARG A 422 -12.76 -3.01 14.09
C ARG A 422 -11.87 -4.25 14.17
N ARG A 423 -10.83 -4.32 13.33
CA ARG A 423 -9.86 -5.41 13.30
C ARG A 423 -8.44 -4.87 13.17
N PRO A 424 -7.45 -5.49 13.82
CA PRO A 424 -6.05 -5.22 13.51
C PRO A 424 -5.75 -5.53 12.03
N PRO A 425 -4.68 -4.98 11.46
CA PRO A 425 -4.14 -5.52 10.21
C PRO A 425 -3.91 -7.03 10.33
N PRO A 426 -4.21 -7.83 9.29
CA PRO A 426 -4.10 -9.27 9.38
C PRO A 426 -2.67 -9.77 9.17
N TRP A 427 -2.25 -10.81 9.90
CA TRP A 427 -1.05 -11.54 9.49
C TRP A 427 -1.32 -12.36 8.22
N LEU A 428 -0.25 -12.80 7.56
CA LEU A 428 -0.34 -13.54 6.31
C LEU A 428 -1.18 -14.81 6.49
N SER A 429 -2.14 -15.03 5.59
CA SER A 429 -3.02 -16.21 5.59
C SER A 429 -3.95 -16.36 6.80
N GLN A 430 -4.08 -15.34 7.66
CA GLN A 430 -4.85 -15.45 8.91
C GLN A 430 -6.29 -15.97 8.70
N HIS A 431 -6.92 -15.63 7.58
CA HIS A 431 -8.34 -15.91 7.34
C HIS A 431 -8.55 -16.90 6.20
N THR A 432 -7.51 -17.60 5.72
CA THR A 432 -7.64 -18.52 4.58
C THR A 432 -8.62 -19.66 4.93
N THR A 433 -8.60 -20.18 6.16
CA THR A 433 -9.56 -21.20 6.62
C THR A 433 -10.96 -20.64 6.90
N GLU A 434 -11.07 -19.46 7.53
CA GLU A 434 -12.37 -18.79 7.81
C GLU A 434 -13.15 -18.47 6.52
N ALA A 435 -12.44 -18.14 5.44
CA ALA A 435 -13.05 -17.85 4.15
C ALA A 435 -13.82 -19.05 3.56
N ASN A 436 -13.45 -20.28 3.95
CA ASN A 436 -14.09 -21.50 3.48
C ASN A 436 -15.45 -21.78 4.15
N ASP A 437 -15.59 -21.39 5.42
CA ASP A 437 -16.76 -21.76 6.22
C ASP A 437 -17.92 -20.76 6.08
N ALA A 438 -17.64 -19.48 5.84
CA ALA A 438 -18.68 -18.44 5.96
C ALA A 438 -19.42 -18.10 4.65
N THR A 439 -18.80 -18.23 3.47
CA THR A 439 -19.44 -17.84 2.19
C THR A 439 -18.90 -18.50 0.92
N ALA A 440 -17.79 -19.24 0.97
CA ALA A 440 -17.21 -19.90 -0.18
C ALA A 440 -16.88 -21.34 0.19
N THR A 441 -17.74 -22.30 -0.15
CA THR A 441 -17.45 -23.73 0.04
C THR A 441 -16.27 -24.10 -0.87
N ILE A 442 -15.05 -23.96 -0.35
CA ILE A 442 -13.84 -24.58 -0.88
C ILE A 442 -13.71 -25.85 -0.06
N ASP A 443 -13.81 -27.01 -0.68
CA ASP A 443 -13.53 -28.26 0.02
C ASP A 443 -12.07 -28.28 0.49
N MET A 444 -11.81 -28.98 1.60
CA MET A 444 -10.48 -29.01 2.21
C MET A 444 -9.40 -29.58 1.28
N GLU A 445 -9.77 -30.41 0.30
CA GLU A 445 -8.85 -30.99 -0.68
C GLU A 445 -8.35 -29.94 -1.68
N THR A 446 -9.25 -29.11 -2.19
CA THR A 446 -8.95 -27.95 -3.03
C THR A 446 -8.16 -26.90 -2.24
N PHE A 447 -8.49 -26.69 -0.96
CA PHE A 447 -7.75 -25.81 -0.05
C PHE A 447 -6.29 -26.27 0.16
N HIS A 448 -6.07 -27.57 0.38
CA HIS A 448 -4.73 -28.14 0.50
C HIS A 448 -3.93 -28.03 -0.80
N GLN A 449 -4.58 -28.07 -1.98
CA GLN A 449 -3.92 -27.86 -3.27
C GLN A 449 -3.67 -26.38 -3.61
N ILE A 450 -4.41 -25.44 -3.00
CA ILE A 450 -4.18 -23.98 -3.13
C ILE A 450 -3.06 -23.50 -2.21
N LEU A 451 -2.92 -24.15 -1.04
CA LEU A 451 -1.83 -23.95 -0.08
C LEU A 451 -0.65 -24.89 -0.30
N ASP A 452 -0.71 -25.76 -1.30
CA ASP A 452 0.49 -26.46 -1.77
C ASP A 452 1.45 -25.36 -2.20
N LEU A 453 2.45 -25.17 -1.35
CA LEU A 453 3.68 -24.47 -1.67
C LEU A 453 4.20 -25.16 -2.92
N ASP A 454 3.90 -24.59 -4.09
CA ASP A 454 4.40 -25.15 -5.34
C ASP A 454 5.92 -25.23 -5.22
N GLU A 455 6.40 -26.40 -5.61
CA GLU A 455 7.77 -26.82 -5.91
C GLU A 455 8.45 -25.93 -7.00
N ASP A 456 8.07 -24.66 -7.13
CA ASP A 456 8.57 -23.69 -8.09
C ASP A 456 9.17 -22.45 -7.39
N GLU A 457 10.14 -22.70 -6.51
CA GLU A 457 11.36 -21.90 -6.49
C GLU A 457 12.44 -22.58 -7.34
N THR A 458 12.14 -22.88 -8.60
CA THR A 458 13.21 -23.10 -9.58
C THR A 458 13.36 -21.81 -10.39
N HIS A 459 14.48 -21.14 -10.14
CA HIS A 459 15.07 -20.22 -11.09
C HIS A 459 15.15 -20.87 -12.47
N ASP A 460 15.19 -20.05 -13.52
CA ASP A 460 15.45 -20.44 -14.91
C ASP A 460 16.55 -21.53 -15.01
N PHE A 461 16.14 -22.80 -14.95
CA PHE A 461 17.02 -23.97 -14.84
C PHE A 461 16.99 -24.66 -16.20
N SER A 462 18.00 -24.40 -17.02
CA SER A 462 18.13 -25.13 -18.29
C SER A 462 18.25 -26.64 -18.02
N ARG A 463 17.62 -27.46 -18.87
CA ARG A 463 17.69 -28.94 -18.81
C ARG A 463 19.12 -29.44 -18.60
N GLY A 464 20.10 -28.80 -19.26
CA GLY A 464 21.53 -29.11 -19.11
C GLY A 464 22.09 -28.87 -17.71
N MET A 465 21.71 -27.77 -17.05
CA MET A 465 22.13 -27.50 -15.66
C MET A 465 21.54 -28.53 -14.70
N ALA A 466 20.24 -28.81 -14.79
CA ALA A 466 19.61 -29.79 -13.91
C ALA A 466 20.32 -31.15 -13.98
N TRP A 467 20.62 -31.66 -15.19
CA TRP A 467 21.36 -32.91 -15.36
C TRP A 467 22.79 -32.86 -14.80
N ALA A 468 23.47 -31.72 -14.88
CA ALA A 468 24.79 -31.55 -14.26
C ALA A 468 24.73 -31.70 -12.73
N TYR A 469 23.72 -31.10 -12.08
CA TYR A 469 23.52 -31.25 -10.64
C TYR A 469 23.17 -32.68 -10.23
N PHE A 470 22.31 -33.39 -10.99
CA PHE A 470 22.03 -34.82 -10.75
C PHE A 470 23.28 -35.70 -10.88
N GLY A 471 24.11 -35.45 -11.91
CA GLY A 471 25.39 -36.14 -12.07
C GLY A 471 26.34 -35.90 -10.91
N GLN A 472 26.46 -34.65 -10.46
CA GLN A 472 27.33 -34.25 -9.35
C GLN A 472 26.86 -34.83 -8.00
N ALA A 473 25.56 -34.91 -7.76
CA ALA A 473 25.04 -35.52 -6.54
C ALA A 473 25.32 -37.03 -6.49
N SER A 474 25.21 -37.74 -7.63
CA SER A 474 25.51 -39.16 -7.72
C SER A 474 26.97 -39.49 -7.40
N SER A 475 27.93 -38.66 -7.85
CA SER A 475 29.33 -38.79 -7.44
C SER A 475 29.52 -38.48 -5.95
N THR A 476 28.82 -37.46 -5.45
CA THR A 476 28.90 -37.06 -4.04
C THR A 476 28.38 -38.16 -3.10
N PHE A 477 27.34 -38.90 -3.50
CA PHE A 477 26.83 -40.03 -2.70
C PHE A 477 27.86 -41.14 -2.51
N LYS A 478 28.69 -41.42 -3.54
CA LYS A 478 29.80 -42.38 -3.40
C LYS A 478 30.85 -41.88 -2.41
N GLU A 479 31.21 -40.59 -2.50
CA GLU A 479 32.13 -39.98 -1.54
C GLU A 479 31.60 -40.01 -0.10
N MET A 480 30.29 -39.84 0.08
CA MET A 480 29.66 -39.93 1.40
C MET A 480 29.69 -41.36 1.96
N ASP A 481 29.46 -42.38 1.12
CA ASP A 481 29.56 -43.77 1.56
C ASP A 481 31.00 -44.11 1.98
N GLU A 482 31.99 -43.72 1.18
CA GLU A 482 33.40 -43.91 1.52
C GLU A 482 33.80 -43.17 2.80
N ALA A 483 33.35 -41.92 2.96
CA ALA A 483 33.60 -41.13 4.17
C ALA A 483 32.94 -41.77 5.39
N PHE A 484 31.74 -42.34 5.24
CA PHE A 484 31.06 -43.06 6.31
C PHE A 484 31.78 -44.34 6.70
N GLU A 485 32.25 -45.14 5.73
CA GLU A 485 33.04 -46.35 6.00
C GLU A 485 34.37 -46.05 6.71
N LYS A 486 35.02 -44.94 6.32
CA LYS A 486 36.25 -44.44 6.94
C LYS A 486 36.02 -43.68 8.25
N LYS A 487 34.76 -43.50 8.67
CA LYS A 487 34.34 -42.69 9.84
C LYS A 487 34.85 -41.23 9.80
N ASP A 488 35.00 -40.68 8.60
CA ASP A 488 35.46 -39.30 8.39
C ASP A 488 34.29 -38.31 8.52
N LEU A 489 33.98 -37.93 9.76
CA LEU A 489 32.88 -37.01 10.09
C LEU A 489 33.08 -35.60 9.51
N ALA A 490 34.32 -35.13 9.40
CA ALA A 490 34.63 -33.82 8.83
C ALA A 490 34.31 -33.80 7.33
N LYS A 491 34.68 -34.86 6.61
CA LYS A 491 34.32 -35.03 5.20
C LYS A 491 32.82 -35.22 5.02
N LEU A 492 32.14 -36.00 5.87
CA LEU A 492 30.68 -36.12 5.85
C LEU A 492 29.98 -34.77 6.07
N SER A 493 30.49 -33.95 6.99
CA SER A 493 29.95 -32.61 7.23
C SER A 493 30.07 -31.72 5.99
N SER A 494 31.26 -31.73 5.37
CA SER A 494 31.56 -30.95 4.16
C SER A 494 30.70 -31.37 2.98
N LEU A 495 30.54 -32.69 2.76
CA LEU A 495 29.69 -33.24 1.69
C LEU A 495 28.20 -32.97 1.96
N GLY A 496 27.76 -33.04 3.23
CA GLY A 496 26.41 -32.64 3.64
C GLY A 496 26.12 -31.17 3.34
N HIS A 497 27.06 -30.27 3.66
CA HIS A 497 26.94 -28.85 3.31
C HIS A 497 26.88 -28.62 1.80
N PHE A 498 27.74 -29.32 1.04
CA PHE A 498 27.78 -29.23 -0.41
C PHE A 498 26.45 -29.68 -1.04
N LEU A 499 25.94 -30.85 -0.65
CA LEU A 499 24.65 -31.36 -1.15
C LEU A 499 23.46 -30.55 -0.66
N LYS A 500 23.53 -29.93 0.52
CA LYS A 500 22.51 -28.97 0.98
C LYS A 500 22.38 -27.81 -0.02
N GLY A 501 23.51 -27.24 -0.47
CA GLY A 501 23.52 -26.19 -1.49
C GLY A 501 22.94 -26.65 -2.84
N SER A 502 23.36 -27.82 -3.32
CA SER A 502 22.88 -28.38 -4.60
C SER A 502 21.40 -28.81 -4.56
N SER A 503 20.92 -29.35 -3.43
CA SER A 503 19.52 -29.74 -3.25
C SER A 503 18.59 -28.55 -3.08
N ALA A 504 19.06 -27.48 -2.42
CA ALA A 504 18.34 -26.21 -2.39
C ALA A 504 18.19 -25.63 -3.81
N ALA A 505 19.24 -25.69 -4.63
CA ALA A 505 19.19 -25.23 -6.02
C ALA A 505 18.20 -26.05 -6.88
N LEU A 506 18.01 -27.34 -6.58
CA LEU A 506 17.05 -28.22 -7.25
C LEU A 506 15.64 -28.22 -6.64
N GLY A 507 15.38 -27.42 -5.60
CA GLY A 507 14.08 -27.38 -4.90
C GLY A 507 13.74 -28.64 -4.10
N VAL A 508 14.71 -29.53 -3.82
CA VAL A 508 14.47 -30.82 -3.14
C VAL A 508 14.58 -30.66 -1.62
N THR A 509 13.57 -30.02 -1.02
CA THR A 509 13.56 -29.60 0.40
C THR A 509 13.79 -30.72 1.42
N LYS A 510 13.32 -31.95 1.15
CA LYS A 510 13.55 -33.11 2.03
C LYS A 510 15.02 -33.55 2.06
N VAL A 511 15.69 -33.49 0.91
CA VAL A 511 17.13 -33.77 0.80
C VAL A 511 17.90 -32.67 1.52
N GLN A 512 17.51 -31.41 1.35
CA GLN A 512 18.14 -30.28 2.04
C GLN A 512 18.13 -30.46 3.57
N ALA A 513 16.97 -30.81 4.14
CA ALA A 513 16.83 -31.04 5.58
C ALA A 513 17.69 -32.23 6.07
N SER A 514 17.75 -33.31 5.30
CA SER A 514 18.58 -34.47 5.62
C SER A 514 20.08 -34.15 5.52
N CYS A 515 20.49 -33.38 4.51
CA CYS A 515 21.87 -32.93 4.32
C CYS A 515 22.33 -31.94 5.39
N GLU A 516 21.44 -31.07 5.87
CA GLU A 516 21.68 -30.18 7.00
C GLU A 516 21.91 -30.98 8.29
N LYS A 517 21.08 -32.00 8.56
CA LYS A 517 21.31 -32.90 9.69
C LYS A 517 22.64 -33.65 9.59
N ILE A 518 23.02 -34.14 8.41
CA ILE A 518 24.33 -34.77 8.18
C ILE A 518 25.47 -33.77 8.43
N GLN A 519 25.30 -32.51 7.99
CA GLN A 519 26.27 -31.44 8.23
C GLN A 519 26.52 -31.23 9.73
N HIS A 520 25.45 -31.09 10.52
CA HIS A 520 25.52 -30.84 11.96
C HIS A 520 26.03 -32.06 12.74
N TYR A 521 25.54 -33.27 12.42
CA TYR A 521 26.03 -34.49 13.06
C TYR A 521 27.52 -34.75 12.74
N GLY A 522 27.98 -34.41 11.53
CA GLY A 522 29.40 -34.45 11.18
C GLY A 522 30.27 -33.45 11.97
N GLN A 523 29.67 -32.40 12.53
CA GLN A 523 30.31 -31.48 13.48
C GLN A 523 30.15 -31.91 14.94
N LEU A 524 29.66 -33.13 15.17
CA LEU A 524 29.32 -33.68 16.49
C LEU A 524 28.27 -32.84 17.24
N ARG A 525 27.34 -32.21 16.52
CA ARG A 525 26.29 -31.36 17.10
C ARG A 525 24.90 -31.86 16.75
N ASP A 526 24.06 -32.01 17.76
CA ASP A 526 22.63 -32.30 17.62
C ASP A 526 21.81 -31.05 17.91
N GLU A 527 21.26 -30.42 16.87
CA GLU A 527 20.50 -29.17 17.00
C GLU A 527 19.10 -29.37 17.60
N GLU A 528 18.50 -30.56 17.44
CA GLU A 528 17.17 -30.85 17.98
C GLU A 528 17.21 -30.99 19.51
N SER A 529 18.30 -31.53 20.05
CA SER A 529 18.51 -31.69 21.49
C SER A 529 19.47 -30.65 22.10
N ASN A 530 20.09 -29.81 21.26
CA ASN A 530 21.13 -28.83 21.61
C ASN A 530 22.27 -29.44 22.45
N LYS A 531 22.79 -30.59 22.02
CA LYS A 531 23.85 -31.35 22.71
C LYS A 531 24.97 -31.75 21.76
N ASP A 532 26.17 -31.89 22.33
CA ASP A 532 27.30 -32.49 21.63
C ASP A 532 27.13 -34.03 21.56
N LEU A 533 27.54 -34.61 20.45
CA LEU A 533 27.46 -36.04 20.16
C LEU A 533 28.82 -36.70 20.31
N THR A 534 28.82 -37.98 20.68
CA THR A 534 29.99 -38.85 20.47
C THR A 534 30.07 -39.24 18.99
N GLU A 535 31.26 -39.62 18.52
CA GLU A 535 31.48 -40.10 17.14
C GLU A 535 30.54 -41.27 16.79
N GLU A 536 30.37 -42.23 17.70
CA GLU A 536 29.49 -43.38 17.52
C GLU A 536 28.01 -42.96 17.44
N SER A 537 27.59 -41.99 18.25
CA SER A 537 26.23 -41.45 18.22
C SER A 537 25.95 -40.69 16.93
N ALA A 538 26.89 -39.86 16.48
CA ALA A 538 26.79 -39.14 15.21
C ALA A 538 26.69 -40.10 14.01
N LEU A 539 27.55 -41.12 13.93
CA LEU A 539 27.50 -42.13 12.87
C LEU A 539 26.17 -42.92 12.87
N SER A 540 25.65 -43.26 14.05
CA SER A 540 24.36 -43.95 14.16
C SER A 540 23.19 -43.12 13.60
N LYS A 541 23.25 -41.80 13.77
CA LYS A 541 22.24 -40.84 13.27
C LYS A 541 22.42 -40.50 11.79
N ILE A 542 23.66 -40.47 11.28
CA ILE A 542 23.97 -40.20 9.87
C ILE A 542 23.57 -41.39 8.97
N LYS A 543 23.75 -42.63 9.41
CA LYS A 543 23.46 -43.84 8.61
C LYS A 543 22.07 -43.87 7.95
N PRO A 544 20.96 -43.66 8.67
CA PRO A 544 19.63 -43.63 8.04
C PRO A 544 19.47 -42.46 7.08
N LEU A 545 20.08 -41.30 7.38
CA LEU A 545 20.00 -40.11 6.53
C LEU A 545 20.72 -40.30 5.18
N LEU A 546 21.86 -41.01 5.15
CA LEU A 546 22.54 -41.33 3.90
C LEU A 546 21.65 -42.17 2.96
N SER A 547 20.87 -43.08 3.53
CA SER A 547 19.93 -43.89 2.75
C SER A 547 18.73 -43.07 2.30
N GLN A 548 18.19 -42.23 3.19
CA GLN A 548 17.07 -41.34 2.90
C GLN A 548 17.38 -40.35 1.78
N VAL A 549 18.55 -39.68 1.86
CA VAL A 549 19.00 -38.73 0.84
C VAL A 549 19.04 -39.37 -0.55
N LYS A 550 19.57 -40.59 -0.68
CA LYS A 550 19.61 -41.28 -1.98
C LYS A 550 18.22 -41.62 -2.52
N VAL A 551 17.31 -42.07 -1.67
CA VAL A 551 15.93 -42.42 -2.05
C VAL A 551 15.16 -41.18 -2.50
N GLU A 552 15.24 -40.11 -1.71
CA GLU A 552 14.55 -38.85 -2.01
C GLU A 552 15.12 -38.19 -3.27
N TYR A 553 16.43 -38.25 -3.45
CA TYR A 553 17.09 -37.71 -4.64
C TYR A 553 16.74 -38.50 -5.91
N ALA A 554 16.69 -39.84 -5.83
CA ALA A 554 16.25 -40.68 -6.95
C ALA A 554 14.77 -40.45 -7.31
N ALA A 555 13.92 -40.19 -6.31
CA ALA A 555 12.53 -39.82 -6.53
C ALA A 555 12.41 -38.46 -7.24
N ALA A 556 13.19 -37.45 -6.82
CA ALA A 556 13.24 -36.14 -7.45
C ALA A 556 13.77 -36.22 -8.90
N GLU A 557 14.81 -37.00 -9.15
CA GLU A 557 15.33 -37.24 -10.50
C GLU A 557 14.26 -37.88 -11.40
N LYS A 558 13.58 -38.92 -10.92
CA LYS A 558 12.53 -39.61 -11.66
C LYS A 558 11.36 -38.69 -11.98
N TRP A 559 10.94 -37.87 -11.01
CA TRP A 559 9.90 -36.87 -11.21
C TRP A 559 10.29 -35.88 -12.31
N LEU A 560 11.51 -35.33 -12.25
CA LEU A 560 11.99 -34.35 -13.23
C LEU A 560 12.12 -34.95 -14.63
N ARG A 561 12.54 -36.23 -14.76
CA ARG A 561 12.53 -36.97 -16.04
C ARG A 561 11.14 -37.05 -16.65
N ASN A 562 10.13 -37.32 -15.84
CA ASN A 562 8.75 -37.40 -16.30
C ASN A 562 8.19 -36.02 -16.65
N TRP A 563 8.48 -35.01 -15.83
CA TRP A 563 8.08 -33.63 -16.08
C TRP A 563 8.62 -33.12 -17.42
N TYR A 564 9.92 -33.31 -17.71
CA TYR A 564 10.47 -32.94 -19.01
C TYR A 564 9.84 -33.73 -20.16
N ARG A 565 9.53 -35.01 -19.98
CA ARG A 565 8.87 -35.82 -21.03
C ARG A 565 7.46 -35.30 -21.34
N GLU A 566 6.73 -34.84 -20.32
CA GLU A 566 5.35 -34.36 -20.44
C GLU A 566 5.26 -32.91 -20.92
N ASN A 567 6.31 -32.11 -20.71
CA ASN A 567 6.32 -30.67 -21.00
C ASN A 567 7.29 -30.27 -22.13
N SER A 568 7.94 -31.22 -22.81
CA SER A 568 8.69 -30.92 -24.03
C SER A 568 7.72 -30.81 -25.20
N VAL A 569 7.47 -29.58 -25.66
CA VAL A 569 7.03 -29.32 -27.04
C VAL A 569 8.23 -29.64 -27.93
N ASP A 570 8.03 -30.44 -28.97
CA ASP A 570 9.06 -30.86 -29.93
C ASP A 570 10.05 -29.72 -30.27
N GLU A 571 11.27 -29.84 -29.78
CA GLU A 571 12.45 -29.51 -30.55
C GLU A 571 13.22 -30.82 -30.75
N GLU A 572 13.09 -31.37 -31.95
CA GLU A 572 14.10 -32.26 -32.51
C GLU A 572 15.48 -31.62 -32.34
N VAL A 573 16.33 -32.20 -31.51
CA VAL A 573 17.74 -32.38 -31.88
C VAL A 573 18.19 -33.76 -31.40
N ASP A 574 18.35 -34.61 -32.39
CA ASP A 574 19.07 -35.88 -32.38
C ASP A 574 20.56 -35.63 -32.06
N SER A 575 21.05 -36.10 -30.89
CA SER A 575 22.37 -36.69 -30.62
C SER A 575 22.63 -36.82 -29.12
#